data_AF-A0A2E2V2H3-F1
#
_entry.id   AF-A0A2E2V2H3-F1
#
_cell.length_a   1.000
_cell.length_b   1.000
_cell.length_c   1.000
_cell.angle_alpha   90.00
_cell.angle_beta   90.00
_cell.angle_gamma   90.00
#
_symmetry.space_group_name_H-M   'P 1'
#
loop_
_entity.id
_entity.type
_entity.pdbx_description
1 polymer ?
#
loop_
_entity_poly.entity_id
_entity_poly.type
_entity_poly.pdbx_seq_one_letter_code
_entity_poly.pdbx_strand_id
1 'polypeptide(L)'
;MKTEEKKSYFLNRLFKHLDGIAISPILMTLEKEGLLSHILKNDNNSLRELANQYNANIGYLNVALRMLASQGHLNQKIDNKGVDIQFKSKLSLQRILGWHEHYNIVSVLYDTNIDYSILFKNSDVLESALFSTLENYIKHREETPYSHVEPTMVTHIEGAVLGPIIVSLARANCFENIKNKNVKWWKNINQDWQEIIKKLFNHSNLTDEKNQITEYGYFILKRATSYGVTVSYLPTFRNIKNLIFGNHKKLWNQPGEVEKHVDRSMNVWGSGGAHHTYFKKIDEIIIDLFNLPIEKQPKGFIDIGCGNGKLIEHIFDLIYYKTERGKQLEKNPLFIVGSDFNYKALEATKETITKADIWAKTAFGDISDPKSLAKRLDEKHQIKLEDLLNVRSFLDHNRIYTPATQKIKRISKSTAAFCHKGKRIENNALQQNLKEHFEKWQPYLKKYGLLIVELHTIDPKLAAQSLGKNAITAYDASHGFSDQYIIEYKCFLEAALDAGLKPDPAHEHLFPSKETPIVSINRLIDSTD
;
A
#
# COMPACT_ATOMS: atom_id res chain seq x y z
N MET A 1 24.63 20.72 2.05
CA MET A 1 23.17 20.64 2.33
C MET A 1 22.94 20.61 3.81
N LYS A 2 21.96 21.40 4.28
CA LYS A 2 21.46 21.34 5.65
C LYS A 2 20.80 19.97 5.91
N THR A 3 20.71 19.54 7.17
CA THR A 3 20.20 18.21 7.55
C THR A 3 18.81 17.91 7.00
N GLU A 4 17.92 18.91 6.97
CA GLU A 4 16.56 18.77 6.44
C GLU A 4 16.52 18.62 4.91
N GLU A 5 17.35 19.39 4.19
CA GLU A 5 17.49 19.28 2.74
C GLU A 5 17.98 17.87 2.35
N LYS A 6 18.93 17.30 3.11
CA LYS A 6 19.46 15.95 2.87
C LYS A 6 18.38 14.89 3.06
N LYS A 7 17.62 14.99 4.16
CA LYS A 7 16.50 14.08 4.44
C LYS A 7 15.47 14.12 3.30
N SER A 8 15.11 15.32 2.83
CA SER A 8 14.18 15.49 1.71
C SER A 8 14.69 14.83 0.42
N TYR A 9 15.97 15.04 0.09
CA TYR A 9 16.60 14.40 -1.07
C TYR A 9 16.62 12.86 -0.97
N PHE A 10 16.94 12.30 0.20
CA PHE A 10 16.95 10.85 0.38
C PHE A 10 15.54 10.23 0.33
N LEU A 11 14.53 10.91 0.89
CA LEU A 11 13.12 10.51 0.73
C LEU A 11 12.69 10.57 -0.74
N ASN A 12 13.15 11.57 -1.48
CA ASN A 12 12.84 11.70 -2.90
C ASN A 12 13.29 10.49 -3.71
N ARG A 13 14.53 10.03 -3.48
CA ARG A 13 15.02 8.80 -4.13
C ARG A 13 14.25 7.57 -3.68
N LEU A 14 14.03 7.41 -2.38
CA LEU A 14 13.26 6.26 -1.84
C LEU A 14 11.89 6.15 -2.51
N PHE A 15 11.11 7.23 -2.54
CA PHE A 15 9.77 7.21 -3.14
C PHE A 15 9.80 6.95 -4.65
N LYS A 16 10.78 7.51 -5.38
CA LYS A 16 10.97 7.18 -6.79
C LYS A 16 11.41 5.73 -7.01
N HIS A 17 12.12 5.11 -6.07
CA HIS A 17 12.39 3.68 -6.17
C HIS A 17 11.09 2.87 -6.09
N LEU A 18 10.18 3.23 -5.18
CA LEU A 18 8.87 2.57 -5.06
C LEU A 18 8.06 2.74 -6.35
N ASP A 19 8.03 3.96 -6.91
CA ASP A 19 7.40 4.23 -8.19
C ASP A 19 8.02 3.34 -9.29
N GLY A 20 9.35 3.25 -9.35
CA GLY A 20 10.07 2.42 -10.32
C GLY A 20 9.71 0.94 -10.30
N ILE A 21 9.52 0.35 -9.12
CA ILE A 21 9.11 -1.05 -8.96
C ILE A 21 7.74 -1.29 -9.62
N ALA A 22 6.83 -0.33 -9.52
CA ALA A 22 5.48 -0.45 -10.08
C ALA A 22 5.40 -0.01 -11.56
N ILE A 23 6.09 1.07 -11.93
CA ILE A 23 5.97 1.72 -13.24
C ILE A 23 6.75 0.99 -14.33
N SER A 24 7.92 0.43 -14.00
CA SER A 24 8.76 -0.30 -14.98
C SER A 24 7.98 -1.39 -15.74
N PRO A 25 7.30 -2.35 -15.08
CA PRO A 25 6.57 -3.40 -15.78
C PRO A 25 5.36 -2.88 -16.56
N ILE A 26 4.72 -1.78 -16.10
CA ILE A 26 3.59 -1.15 -16.79
C ILE A 26 4.07 -0.54 -18.11
N LEU A 27 5.13 0.26 -18.07
CA LEU A 27 5.70 0.90 -19.26
C LEU A 27 6.14 -0.14 -20.29
N MET A 28 6.95 -1.12 -19.87
CA MET A 28 7.42 -2.19 -20.76
C MET A 28 6.26 -2.96 -21.39
N THR A 29 5.22 -3.28 -20.60
CA THR A 29 4.06 -4.03 -21.10
C THR A 29 3.25 -3.22 -22.11
N LEU A 30 2.94 -1.95 -21.81
CA LEU A 30 2.13 -1.12 -22.70
C LEU A 30 2.88 -0.75 -24.00
N GLU A 31 4.20 -0.56 -23.93
CA GLU A 31 4.99 -0.25 -25.12
C GLU A 31 5.21 -1.47 -26.01
N LYS A 32 5.48 -2.65 -25.42
CA LYS A 32 5.61 -3.90 -26.18
C LYS A 32 4.36 -4.24 -27.00
N GLU A 33 3.18 -3.86 -26.50
CA GLU A 33 1.91 -4.04 -27.21
C GLU A 33 1.58 -2.86 -28.16
N GLY A 34 2.46 -1.84 -28.27
CA GLY A 34 2.31 -0.69 -29.17
C GLY A 34 1.30 0.37 -28.72
N LEU A 35 0.74 0.24 -27.51
CA LEU A 35 -0.36 1.07 -27.02
C LEU A 35 0.08 2.52 -26.77
N LEU A 36 1.26 2.74 -26.19
CA LEU A 36 1.74 4.10 -25.90
C LEU A 36 2.08 4.86 -27.18
N SER A 37 2.73 4.19 -28.14
CA SER A 37 2.94 4.71 -29.50
C SER A 37 1.64 5.12 -30.18
N HIS A 38 0.54 4.39 -30.00
CA HIS A 38 -0.78 4.78 -30.49
C HIS A 38 -1.34 6.01 -29.77
N ILE A 39 -1.26 6.08 -28.44
CA ILE A 39 -1.70 7.25 -27.66
C ILE A 39 -0.89 8.50 -28.03
N LEU A 40 0.40 8.35 -28.36
CA LEU A 40 1.22 9.47 -28.78
C LEU A 40 0.78 10.03 -30.14
N LYS A 41 0.38 9.15 -31.08
CA LYS A 41 -0.07 9.54 -32.42
C LYS A 41 -1.49 10.11 -32.45
N ASN A 42 -2.35 9.68 -31.52
CA ASN A 42 -3.76 10.06 -31.48
C ASN A 42 -4.03 10.99 -30.29
N ASP A 43 -4.56 12.18 -30.59
CA ASP A 43 -4.55 13.30 -29.65
C ASP A 43 -5.53 13.14 -28.46
N ASN A 44 -6.59 12.35 -28.65
CA ASN A 44 -7.55 11.96 -27.60
C ASN A 44 -7.92 10.49 -27.79
N ASN A 45 -7.85 9.70 -26.72
CA ASN A 45 -8.14 8.28 -26.75
C ASN A 45 -9.12 7.94 -25.63
N SER A 46 -10.26 7.33 -25.97
CA SER A 46 -11.15 6.75 -24.98
C SER A 46 -10.54 5.48 -24.38
N LEU A 47 -10.74 5.27 -23.08
CA LEU A 47 -10.43 4.02 -22.41
C LEU A 47 -11.15 2.82 -23.06
N ARG A 48 -12.43 2.99 -23.44
CA ARG A 48 -13.22 1.93 -24.09
C ARG A 48 -12.69 1.60 -25.48
N GLU A 49 -12.32 2.62 -26.26
CA GLU A 49 -11.73 2.43 -27.59
C GLU A 49 -10.40 1.68 -27.48
N LEU A 50 -9.51 2.11 -26.59
CA LEU A 50 -8.24 1.44 -26.33
C LEU A 50 -8.45 0.00 -25.84
N ALA A 51 -9.39 -0.23 -24.92
CA ALA A 51 -9.67 -1.58 -24.42
C ALA A 51 -10.18 -2.50 -25.53
N ASN A 52 -11.06 -2.02 -26.40
CA ASN A 52 -11.59 -2.80 -27.52
C ASN A 52 -10.50 -3.09 -28.56
N GLN A 53 -9.73 -2.07 -28.96
CA GLN A 53 -8.70 -2.20 -29.99
C GLN A 53 -7.60 -3.19 -29.59
N TYR A 54 -7.18 -3.17 -28.33
CA TYR A 54 -6.10 -4.02 -27.81
C TYR A 54 -6.62 -5.28 -27.09
N ASN A 55 -7.92 -5.56 -27.16
CA ASN A 55 -8.57 -6.67 -26.46
C ASN A 55 -8.18 -6.75 -24.96
N ALA A 56 -8.13 -5.60 -24.30
CA ALA A 56 -7.66 -5.46 -22.94
C ALA A 56 -8.78 -5.60 -21.91
N ASN A 57 -8.44 -6.14 -20.74
CA ASN A 57 -9.25 -6.05 -19.54
C ASN A 57 -9.35 -4.58 -19.10
N ILE A 58 -10.46 -3.93 -19.47
CA ILE A 58 -10.67 -2.48 -19.33
C ILE A 58 -10.40 -1.94 -17.92
N GLY A 59 -10.68 -2.72 -16.87
CA GLY A 59 -10.41 -2.32 -15.48
C GLY A 59 -8.92 -2.19 -15.19
N TYR A 60 -8.10 -3.16 -15.60
CA TYR A 60 -6.65 -3.12 -15.41
C TYR A 60 -5.96 -2.15 -16.37
N LEU A 61 -6.47 -1.98 -17.60
CA LEU A 61 -6.00 -0.93 -18.49
C LEU A 61 -6.22 0.47 -17.90
N ASN A 62 -7.36 0.70 -17.24
CA ASN A 62 -7.64 1.95 -16.53
C ASN A 62 -6.58 2.25 -15.46
N VAL A 63 -6.23 1.25 -14.64
CA VAL A 63 -5.19 1.38 -13.61
C VAL A 63 -3.86 1.75 -14.26
N ALA A 64 -3.46 1.04 -15.33
CA ALA A 64 -2.20 1.28 -16.03
C ALA A 64 -2.11 2.72 -16.60
N LEU A 65 -3.16 3.18 -17.28
CA LEU A 65 -3.19 4.52 -17.87
C LEU A 65 -3.27 5.62 -16.81
N ARG A 66 -3.99 5.38 -15.69
CA ARG A 66 -3.95 6.26 -14.53
C ARG A 66 -2.54 6.37 -13.98
N MET A 67 -1.75 5.29 -13.94
CA MET A 67 -0.38 5.35 -13.43
C MET A 67 0.51 6.24 -14.29
N LEU A 68 0.34 6.19 -15.61
CA LEU A 68 1.03 7.10 -16.52
C LEU A 68 0.55 8.55 -16.37
N ALA A 69 -0.72 8.78 -16.05
CA ALA A 69 -1.22 10.11 -15.72
C ALA A 69 -0.62 10.63 -14.40
N SER A 70 -0.51 9.78 -13.38
CA SER A 70 0.09 10.08 -12.07
C SER A 70 1.61 10.29 -12.14
N GLN A 71 2.28 9.70 -13.13
CA GLN A 71 3.68 9.98 -13.47
C GLN A 71 3.84 11.20 -14.39
N GLY A 72 2.73 11.84 -14.78
CA GLY A 72 2.75 13.06 -15.58
C GLY A 72 2.99 12.83 -17.08
N HIS A 73 2.85 11.61 -17.59
CA HIS A 73 2.96 11.29 -19.03
C HIS A 73 1.64 11.47 -19.78
N LEU A 74 0.51 11.31 -19.09
CA LEU A 74 -0.84 11.50 -19.66
C LEU A 74 -1.61 12.61 -18.94
N ASN A 75 -2.60 13.17 -19.63
CA ASN A 75 -3.72 13.89 -19.03
C ASN A 75 -4.93 12.96 -19.00
N GLN A 76 -5.48 12.72 -17.80
CA GLN A 76 -6.74 12.03 -17.62
C GLN A 76 -7.88 13.05 -17.55
N LYS A 77 -8.98 12.76 -18.25
CA LYS A 77 -10.26 13.48 -18.10
C LYS A 77 -11.39 12.46 -18.02
N ILE A 78 -12.09 12.45 -16.89
CA ILE A 78 -13.31 11.64 -16.73
C ILE A 78 -14.48 12.45 -17.29
N ASP A 79 -15.37 11.81 -18.05
CA ASP A 79 -16.57 12.48 -18.53
C ASP A 79 -17.49 12.91 -17.36
N ASN A 80 -18.40 13.86 -17.61
CA ASN A 80 -19.27 14.42 -16.56
C ASN A 80 -20.19 13.39 -15.90
N LYS A 81 -20.36 12.20 -16.48
CA LYS A 81 -21.21 11.13 -15.93
C LYS A 81 -20.37 9.99 -15.31
N GLY A 82 -19.05 10.04 -15.39
CA GLY A 82 -18.15 8.96 -14.97
C GLY A 82 -18.17 7.72 -15.87
N VAL A 83 -18.83 7.80 -17.04
CA VAL A 83 -19.14 6.62 -17.88
C VAL A 83 -17.92 6.16 -18.67
N ASP A 84 -17.07 7.09 -19.09
CA ASP A 84 -15.84 6.86 -19.82
C ASP A 84 -14.72 7.82 -19.41
N ILE A 85 -13.49 7.47 -19.80
CA ILE A 85 -12.28 8.18 -19.44
C ILE A 85 -11.49 8.47 -20.71
N GLN A 86 -11.09 9.73 -20.87
CA GLN A 86 -10.30 10.20 -21.99
C GLN A 86 -8.85 10.41 -21.55
N PHE A 87 -7.92 9.95 -22.38
CA PHE A 87 -6.48 10.13 -22.18
C PHE A 87 -5.86 10.89 -23.34
N LYS A 88 -5.09 11.93 -22.99
CA LYS A 88 -4.30 12.73 -23.94
C LYS A 88 -2.83 12.63 -23.57
N SER A 89 -1.97 12.43 -24.58
CA SER A 89 -0.51 12.40 -24.40
C SER A 89 0.02 13.77 -23.96
N LYS A 90 1.15 13.76 -23.25
CA LYS A 90 1.97 14.95 -22.97
C LYS A 90 3.33 14.80 -23.65
N LEU A 91 4.07 15.91 -23.77
CA LEU A 91 5.46 15.92 -24.22
C LEU A 91 6.36 14.93 -23.44
N SER A 92 6.07 14.72 -22.16
CA SER A 92 6.76 13.74 -21.31
C SER A 92 6.55 12.29 -21.74
N LEU A 93 5.44 11.96 -22.42
CA LEU A 93 5.24 10.62 -23.00
C LEU A 93 6.22 10.37 -24.15
N GLN A 94 6.36 11.35 -25.06
CA GLN A 94 7.33 11.26 -26.16
C GLN A 94 8.75 11.07 -25.63
N ARG A 95 9.11 11.81 -24.58
CA ARG A 95 10.43 11.68 -23.94
C ARG A 95 10.63 10.26 -23.41
N ILE A 96 9.73 9.74 -22.56
CA ILE A 96 9.93 8.41 -21.96
C ILE A 96 9.94 7.29 -23.02
N LEU A 97 9.17 7.44 -24.11
CA LEU A 97 9.23 6.51 -25.24
C LEU A 97 10.57 6.54 -25.97
N GLY A 98 11.23 7.70 -26.07
CA GLY A 98 12.59 7.78 -26.58
C GLY A 98 13.63 7.01 -25.75
N TRP A 99 13.29 6.65 -24.51
CA TRP A 99 14.19 5.98 -23.56
C TRP A 99 13.68 4.61 -23.10
N HIS A 100 12.59 4.11 -23.69
CA HIS A 100 11.91 2.90 -23.18
C HIS A 100 12.84 1.67 -23.18
N GLU A 101 13.77 1.57 -24.13
CA GLU A 101 14.73 0.47 -24.23
C GLU A 101 15.58 0.32 -22.95
N HIS A 102 15.84 1.41 -22.22
CA HIS A 102 16.57 1.34 -20.96
C HIS A 102 15.80 0.59 -19.87
N TYR A 103 14.45 0.61 -19.89
CA TYR A 103 13.67 -0.21 -18.96
C TYR A 103 13.81 -1.70 -19.24
N ASN A 104 14.15 -2.11 -20.46
CA ASN A 104 14.31 -3.54 -20.80
C ASN A 104 15.44 -4.20 -20.01
N ILE A 105 16.37 -3.43 -19.44
CA ILE A 105 17.44 -3.95 -18.58
C ILE A 105 16.92 -4.67 -17.34
N VAL A 106 15.72 -4.32 -16.86
CA VAL A 106 15.07 -4.97 -15.73
C VAL A 106 13.91 -5.89 -16.14
N SER A 107 13.68 -6.09 -17.44
CA SER A 107 12.58 -6.94 -17.95
C SER A 107 12.59 -8.34 -17.33
N VAL A 108 13.77 -8.96 -17.22
CA VAL A 108 13.96 -10.29 -16.62
C VAL A 108 13.42 -10.39 -15.18
N LEU A 109 13.50 -9.31 -14.39
CA LEU A 109 12.98 -9.29 -13.01
C LEU A 109 11.45 -9.42 -12.94
N TYR A 110 10.78 -9.04 -14.03
CA TYR A 110 9.32 -9.07 -14.17
C TYR A 110 8.82 -10.24 -15.03
N ASP A 111 9.61 -10.69 -16.00
CA ASP A 111 9.25 -11.83 -16.86
C ASP A 111 9.55 -13.19 -16.20
N THR A 112 10.45 -13.21 -15.21
CA THR A 112 10.85 -14.44 -14.49
C THR A 112 10.45 -14.38 -13.01
N ASN A 113 10.03 -15.52 -12.46
CA ASN A 113 9.78 -15.63 -11.03
C ASN A 113 11.08 -15.81 -10.24
N ILE A 114 11.77 -14.71 -9.95
CA ILE A 114 13.01 -14.71 -9.16
C ILE A 114 12.71 -15.02 -7.69
N ASP A 115 13.36 -16.08 -7.15
CA ASP A 115 13.47 -16.37 -5.72
C ASP A 115 14.71 -15.67 -5.14
N TYR A 116 14.51 -14.56 -4.43
CA TYR A 116 15.60 -13.77 -3.85
C TYR A 116 16.27 -14.46 -2.64
N SER A 117 15.75 -15.58 -2.14
CA SER A 117 16.46 -16.35 -1.11
C SER A 117 17.74 -17.01 -1.62
N ILE A 118 17.96 -17.02 -2.94
CA ILE A 118 19.20 -17.47 -3.57
C ILE A 118 20.43 -16.71 -3.07
N LEU A 119 20.26 -15.45 -2.61
CA LEU A 119 21.33 -14.64 -2.02
C LEU A 119 21.97 -15.26 -0.77
N PHE A 120 21.31 -16.24 -0.15
CA PHE A 120 21.74 -16.89 1.09
C PHE A 120 22.03 -18.38 0.93
N LYS A 121 21.85 -18.94 -0.28
CA LYS A 121 21.97 -20.37 -0.56
C LYS A 121 23.24 -20.64 -1.37
N ASN A 122 23.78 -21.85 -1.27
CA ASN A 122 24.79 -22.33 -2.22
C ASN A 122 24.08 -22.64 -3.54
N SER A 123 24.46 -21.95 -4.61
CA SER A 123 23.86 -22.08 -5.94
C SER A 123 24.88 -21.70 -7.00
N ASP A 124 24.81 -22.29 -8.20
CA ASP A 124 25.57 -21.75 -9.33
C ASP A 124 25.00 -20.37 -9.69
N VAL A 125 25.77 -19.34 -9.35
CA VAL A 125 25.36 -17.95 -9.53
C VAL A 125 25.36 -17.56 -11.02
N LEU A 126 26.19 -18.20 -11.84
CA LEU A 126 26.34 -17.85 -13.26
C LEU A 126 25.12 -18.26 -14.10
N GLU A 127 24.39 -19.29 -13.68
CA GLU A 127 23.12 -19.69 -14.30
C GLU A 127 21.93 -18.85 -13.82
N SER A 128 22.12 -17.96 -12.84
CA SER A 128 21.05 -17.17 -12.27
C SER A 128 20.61 -16.02 -13.16
N ALA A 129 19.32 -15.99 -13.49
CA ALA A 129 18.68 -14.84 -14.14
C ALA A 129 18.85 -13.54 -13.34
N LEU A 130 18.91 -13.62 -12.01
CA LEU A 130 19.16 -12.45 -11.17
C LEU A 130 20.60 -11.94 -11.36
N PHE A 131 21.59 -12.83 -11.32
CA PHE A 131 23.00 -12.44 -11.44
C PHE A 131 23.30 -11.77 -12.78
N SER A 132 22.90 -12.41 -13.88
CA SER A 132 23.06 -11.86 -15.23
C SER A 132 22.36 -10.50 -15.38
N THR A 133 21.19 -10.32 -14.76
CA THR A 133 20.50 -9.01 -14.73
C THR A 133 21.29 -7.96 -13.96
N LEU A 134 21.89 -8.31 -12.82
CA LEU A 134 22.72 -7.39 -12.04
C LEU A 134 24.01 -7.01 -12.78
N GLU A 135 24.68 -7.96 -13.42
CA GLU A 135 25.87 -7.69 -14.24
C GLU A 135 25.54 -6.74 -15.40
N ASN A 136 24.47 -7.03 -16.14
CA ASN A 136 24.02 -6.18 -17.23
C ASN A 136 23.65 -4.77 -16.74
N TYR A 137 22.94 -4.66 -15.62
CA TYR A 137 22.62 -3.38 -15.00
C TYR A 137 23.88 -2.60 -14.64
N ILE A 138 24.84 -3.21 -13.94
CA ILE A 138 26.09 -2.55 -13.53
C ILE A 138 26.88 -2.09 -14.75
N LYS A 139 27.07 -2.96 -15.74
CA LYS A 139 27.76 -2.64 -16.99
C LYS A 139 27.10 -1.46 -17.71
N HIS A 140 25.77 -1.49 -17.86
CA HIS A 140 25.04 -0.41 -18.50
C HIS A 140 25.19 0.92 -17.76
N ARG A 141 25.25 0.90 -16.42
CA ARG A 141 25.44 2.08 -15.58
C ARG A 141 26.87 2.65 -15.67
N GLU A 142 27.85 1.80 -15.91
CA GLU A 142 29.24 2.21 -16.19
C GLU A 142 29.38 2.81 -17.60
N GLU A 143 28.66 2.26 -18.58
CA GLU A 143 28.77 2.65 -19.99
C GLU A 143 27.85 3.83 -20.39
N THR A 144 26.80 4.12 -19.60
CA THR A 144 25.79 5.15 -19.94
C THR A 144 25.83 6.32 -18.95
N PRO A 145 26.46 7.46 -19.30
CA PRO A 145 26.49 8.64 -18.45
C PRO A 145 25.09 9.19 -18.15
N TYR A 146 24.87 9.63 -16.90
CA TYR A 146 23.62 10.24 -16.45
C TYR A 146 23.15 11.44 -17.29
N SER A 147 24.07 12.14 -17.97
CA SER A 147 23.77 13.27 -18.85
C SER A 147 22.96 12.88 -20.09
N HIS A 148 22.91 11.58 -20.42
CA HIS A 148 22.25 11.07 -21.62
C HIS A 148 20.93 10.38 -21.32
N VAL A 149 20.39 10.46 -20.10
CA VAL A 149 19.21 9.69 -19.70
C VAL A 149 18.31 10.52 -18.78
N GLU A 150 16.98 10.33 -18.86
CA GLU A 150 16.04 11.00 -17.97
C GLU A 150 16.27 10.57 -16.50
N PRO A 151 16.53 11.52 -15.55
CA PRO A 151 16.93 11.16 -14.19
C PRO A 151 15.92 10.33 -13.39
N THR A 152 14.62 10.53 -13.64
CA THR A 152 13.56 9.78 -12.96
C THR A 152 13.57 8.32 -13.39
N MET A 153 13.75 8.03 -14.68
CA MET A 153 13.90 6.70 -15.23
C MET A 153 15.10 5.97 -14.62
N VAL A 154 16.26 6.63 -14.51
CA VAL A 154 17.42 5.99 -13.88
C VAL A 154 17.11 5.57 -12.44
N THR A 155 16.40 6.44 -11.71
CA THR A 155 15.96 6.15 -10.34
C THR A 155 14.90 5.05 -10.29
N HIS A 156 14.02 4.96 -11.30
CA HIS A 156 13.03 3.90 -11.40
C HIS A 156 13.68 2.52 -11.60
N ILE A 157 14.62 2.43 -12.55
CA ILE A 157 15.36 1.21 -12.85
C ILE A 157 16.20 0.80 -11.63
N GLU A 158 16.89 1.75 -10.98
CA GLU A 158 17.61 1.49 -9.73
C GLU A 158 16.68 0.93 -8.65
N GLY A 159 15.47 1.49 -8.50
CA GLY A 159 14.47 0.98 -7.55
C GLY A 159 13.99 -0.44 -7.84
N ALA A 160 13.74 -0.76 -9.11
CA ALA A 160 13.34 -2.10 -9.55
C ALA A 160 14.40 -3.16 -9.23
N VAL A 161 15.69 -2.80 -9.31
CA VAL A 161 16.82 -3.68 -8.96
C VAL A 161 17.02 -3.76 -7.44
N LEU A 162 17.16 -2.60 -6.78
CA LEU A 162 17.53 -2.53 -5.37
C LEU A 162 16.42 -2.96 -4.42
N GLY A 163 15.17 -2.57 -4.69
CA GLY A 163 14.06 -2.76 -3.75
C GLY A 163 13.91 -4.21 -3.28
N PRO A 164 13.81 -5.19 -4.19
CA PRO A 164 13.67 -6.60 -3.81
C PRO A 164 14.90 -7.16 -3.07
N ILE A 165 16.11 -6.71 -3.42
CA ILE A 165 17.36 -7.10 -2.74
C ILE A 165 17.40 -6.53 -1.32
N ILE A 166 17.12 -5.24 -1.16
CA ILE A 166 17.06 -4.57 0.15
C ILE A 166 16.05 -5.26 1.05
N VAL A 167 14.85 -5.57 0.55
CA VAL A 167 13.83 -6.27 1.35
C VAL A 167 14.30 -7.67 1.75
N SER A 168 14.92 -8.41 0.84
CA SER A 168 15.41 -9.76 1.11
C SER A 168 16.51 -9.78 2.18
N LEU A 169 17.48 -8.86 2.08
CA LEU A 169 18.53 -8.67 3.08
C LEU A 169 17.97 -8.22 4.44
N ALA A 170 16.99 -7.31 4.44
CA ALA A 170 16.36 -6.84 5.67
C ALA A 170 15.60 -7.94 6.39
N ARG A 171 14.85 -8.78 5.66
CA ARG A 171 14.12 -9.94 6.22
C ARG A 171 15.05 -11.04 6.72
N ALA A 172 16.28 -11.11 6.22
CA ALA A 172 17.35 -11.97 6.73
C ALA A 172 18.15 -11.32 7.88
N ASN A 173 17.63 -10.24 8.47
CA ASN A 173 18.22 -9.51 9.60
C ASN A 173 19.63 -8.93 9.33
N CYS A 174 20.02 -8.75 8.06
CA CYS A 174 21.31 -8.14 7.71
C CYS A 174 21.43 -6.70 8.22
N PHE A 175 20.32 -5.98 8.37
CA PHE A 175 20.31 -4.56 8.74
C PHE A 175 19.98 -4.29 10.21
N GLU A 176 19.90 -5.32 11.04
CA GLU A 176 19.75 -5.13 12.48
C GLU A 176 21.00 -4.43 13.06
N ASN A 177 20.78 -3.38 13.85
CA ASN A 177 21.86 -2.62 14.51
C ASN A 177 22.90 -2.00 13.57
N ILE A 178 22.50 -1.50 12.38
CA ILE A 178 23.35 -0.57 11.62
C ILE A 178 23.62 0.66 12.51
N LYS A 179 24.73 0.67 13.24
CA LYS A 179 25.17 1.79 14.09
C LYS A 179 26.51 2.36 13.64
N ASN A 180 27.31 1.59 12.91
CA ASN A 180 28.66 1.93 12.48
C ASN A 180 28.83 1.77 10.96
N LYS A 181 29.81 2.47 10.40
CA LYS A 181 30.27 2.33 9.01
C LYS A 181 30.80 0.92 8.65
N ASN A 182 31.11 0.10 9.65
CA ASN A 182 31.60 -1.27 9.46
C ASN A 182 30.48 -2.26 9.23
N VAL A 183 30.49 -2.87 8.05
CA VAL A 183 29.44 -3.73 7.52
C VAL A 183 29.75 -5.20 7.83
N LYS A 184 29.40 -5.68 9.02
CA LYS A 184 29.64 -7.09 9.40
C LYS A 184 28.63 -8.07 8.80
N TRP A 185 27.55 -7.59 8.20
CA TRP A 185 26.47 -8.43 7.67
C TRP A 185 26.72 -8.99 6.28
N TRP A 186 27.78 -8.53 5.57
CA TRP A 186 28.21 -9.14 4.30
C TRP A 186 28.41 -10.66 4.42
N LYS A 187 28.90 -11.13 5.57
CA LYS A 187 29.11 -12.56 5.86
C LYS A 187 27.83 -13.40 5.90
N ASN A 188 26.67 -12.77 6.04
CA ASN A 188 25.38 -13.45 6.04
C ASN A 188 24.89 -13.73 4.60
N ILE A 189 25.47 -13.06 3.60
CA ILE A 189 25.23 -13.31 2.18
C ILE A 189 26.18 -14.41 1.71
N ASN A 190 25.69 -15.33 0.88
CA ASN A 190 26.53 -16.35 0.26
C ASN A 190 27.69 -15.69 -0.50
N GLN A 191 28.89 -16.28 -0.41
CA GLN A 191 30.14 -15.68 -0.90
C GLN A 191 30.10 -15.35 -2.40
N ASP A 192 29.46 -16.19 -3.21
CA ASP A 192 29.37 -16.05 -4.65
C ASP A 192 28.53 -14.81 -5.05
N TRP A 193 27.63 -14.38 -4.18
CA TRP A 193 26.81 -13.17 -4.36
C TRP A 193 27.47 -11.90 -3.80
N GLN A 194 28.46 -12.00 -2.91
CA GLN A 194 28.96 -10.83 -2.18
C GLN A 194 29.55 -9.76 -3.12
N GLU A 195 30.32 -10.16 -4.12
CA GLU A 195 31.01 -9.20 -5.01
C GLU A 195 30.03 -8.43 -5.90
N ILE A 196 29.04 -9.10 -6.49
CA ILE A 196 28.03 -8.41 -7.32
C ILE A 196 27.16 -7.47 -6.50
N ILE A 197 26.79 -7.86 -5.26
CA ILE A 197 25.98 -6.99 -4.38
C ILE A 197 26.80 -5.80 -3.87
N LYS A 198 28.09 -5.97 -3.56
CA LYS A 198 28.99 -4.84 -3.22
C LYS A 198 29.08 -3.85 -4.38
N LYS A 199 29.31 -4.34 -5.62
CA LYS A 199 29.35 -3.50 -6.82
C LYS A 199 28.03 -2.74 -7.00
N LEU A 200 26.89 -3.43 -6.88
CA LEU A 200 25.57 -2.82 -6.95
C LEU A 200 25.40 -1.71 -5.89
N PHE A 201 25.77 -1.98 -4.64
CA PHE A 201 25.62 -1.02 -3.54
C PHE A 201 26.54 0.20 -3.71
N ASN A 202 27.74 0.02 -4.26
CA ASN A 202 28.64 1.12 -4.61
C ASN A 202 28.06 1.99 -5.74
N HIS A 203 27.59 1.37 -6.83
CA HIS A 203 26.97 2.06 -7.96
C HIS A 203 25.70 2.84 -7.59
N SER A 204 24.98 2.38 -6.58
CA SER A 204 23.81 3.06 -6.02
C SER A 204 24.13 4.00 -4.85
N ASN A 205 25.41 4.22 -4.52
CA ASN A 205 25.87 5.07 -3.42
C ASN A 205 25.35 4.63 -2.03
N LEU A 206 24.91 3.37 -1.87
CA LEU A 206 24.58 2.80 -0.56
C LEU A 206 25.86 2.54 0.24
N THR A 207 26.94 2.19 -0.45
CA THR A 207 28.29 2.07 0.10
C THR A 207 29.29 2.90 -0.69
N ASP A 208 30.43 3.23 -0.07
CA ASP A 208 31.59 3.87 -0.72
C ASP A 208 32.55 2.82 -1.30
N GLU A 209 33.61 3.26 -2.00
CA GLU A 209 34.63 2.39 -2.61
C GLU A 209 35.31 1.42 -1.62
N LYS A 210 35.27 1.72 -0.31
CA LYS A 210 35.78 0.86 0.77
C LYS A 210 34.70 -0.09 1.31
N ASN A 211 33.56 -0.19 0.63
CA ASN A 211 32.36 -0.93 1.01
C ASN A 211 31.79 -0.52 2.38
N GLN A 212 31.98 0.73 2.79
CA GLN A 212 31.40 1.30 4.01
C GLN A 212 30.07 1.96 3.71
N ILE A 213 29.09 1.82 4.61
CA ILE A 213 27.76 2.43 4.44
C ILE A 213 27.89 3.96 4.42
N THR A 214 27.37 4.58 3.36
CA THR A 214 27.31 6.05 3.23
C THR A 214 26.17 6.63 4.07
N GLU A 215 26.08 7.96 4.17
CA GLU A 215 24.93 8.63 4.81
C GLU A 215 23.61 8.28 4.11
N TYR A 216 23.62 8.21 2.77
CA TYR A 216 22.48 7.79 1.96
C TYR A 216 22.13 6.32 2.20
N GLY A 217 23.13 5.43 2.16
CA GLY A 217 22.96 4.02 2.45
C GLY A 217 22.37 3.78 3.83
N TYR A 218 22.89 4.46 4.85
CA TYR A 218 22.34 4.38 6.21
C TYR A 218 20.87 4.80 6.23
N PHE A 219 20.53 5.89 5.55
CA PHE A 219 19.17 6.40 5.49
C PHE A 219 18.19 5.40 4.86
N ILE A 220 18.57 4.80 3.73
CA ILE A 220 17.76 3.85 2.96
C ILE A 220 17.65 2.51 3.67
N LEU A 221 18.77 1.91 4.10
CA LEU A 221 18.78 0.58 4.72
C LEU A 221 18.04 0.57 6.06
N LYS A 222 18.12 1.65 6.84
CA LYS A 222 17.32 1.82 8.07
C LYS A 222 15.81 1.91 7.79
N ARG A 223 15.41 2.19 6.55
CA ARG A 223 14.02 2.29 6.09
C ARG A 223 13.67 1.18 5.09
N ALA A 224 14.38 0.06 5.13
CA ALA A 224 14.13 -1.08 4.23
C ALA A 224 12.66 -1.55 4.26
N THR A 225 12.00 -1.48 5.42
CA THR A 225 10.57 -1.81 5.57
C THR A 225 9.65 -0.97 4.68
N SER A 226 10.01 0.28 4.36
CA SER A 226 9.25 1.14 3.44
C SER A 226 9.14 0.59 2.02
N TYR A 227 10.03 -0.33 1.63
CA TYR A 227 9.95 -1.06 0.35
C TYR A 227 9.05 -2.29 0.44
N GLY A 228 8.79 -2.81 1.64
CA GLY A 228 8.16 -4.11 1.85
C GLY A 228 6.76 -4.23 1.24
N VAL A 229 5.92 -3.19 1.40
CA VAL A 229 4.57 -3.20 0.79
C VAL A 229 4.67 -3.27 -0.72
N THR A 230 5.41 -2.37 -1.38
CA THR A 230 5.52 -2.36 -2.84
C THR A 230 6.14 -3.65 -3.38
N VAL A 231 7.25 -4.13 -2.79
CA VAL A 231 7.92 -5.36 -3.21
C VAL A 231 7.04 -6.59 -2.99
N SER A 232 6.17 -6.60 -1.97
CA SER A 232 5.25 -7.72 -1.75
C SER A 232 4.30 -7.97 -2.92
N TYR A 233 4.04 -6.96 -3.76
CA TYR A 233 3.22 -7.06 -4.97
C TYR A 233 4.01 -7.41 -6.24
N LEU A 234 5.29 -7.78 -6.15
CA LEU A 234 6.03 -8.32 -7.30
C LEU A 234 5.29 -9.46 -8.03
N PRO A 235 4.58 -10.40 -7.37
CA PRO A 235 3.77 -11.40 -8.09
C PRO A 235 2.71 -10.76 -9.00
N THR A 236 2.06 -9.69 -8.55
CA THR A 236 1.13 -8.88 -9.36
C THR A 236 1.87 -8.18 -10.50
N PHE A 237 2.99 -7.51 -10.20
CA PHE A 237 3.76 -6.76 -11.19
C PHE A 237 4.39 -7.63 -12.29
N ARG A 238 4.79 -8.86 -11.97
CA ARG A 238 5.24 -9.89 -12.93
C ARG A 238 4.12 -10.35 -13.87
N ASN A 239 2.86 -10.09 -13.52
CA ASN A 239 1.69 -10.56 -14.25
C ASN A 239 0.91 -9.42 -14.90
N ILE A 240 1.46 -8.20 -14.99
CA ILE A 240 0.80 -7.03 -15.61
C ILE A 240 0.32 -7.34 -17.03
N LYS A 241 1.12 -8.04 -17.85
CA LYS A 241 0.68 -8.48 -19.18
C LYS A 241 -0.57 -9.38 -19.12
N ASN A 242 -0.59 -10.38 -18.23
CA ASN A 242 -1.76 -11.25 -18.05
C ASN A 242 -2.97 -10.49 -17.51
N LEU A 243 -2.76 -9.50 -16.64
CA LEU A 243 -3.82 -8.65 -16.10
C LEU A 243 -4.42 -7.75 -17.18
N ILE A 244 -3.60 -7.03 -17.95
CA ILE A 244 -4.09 -6.06 -18.92
C ILE A 244 -4.59 -6.75 -20.20
N PHE A 245 -3.82 -7.66 -20.79
CA PHE A 245 -4.06 -8.19 -22.15
C PHE A 245 -4.35 -9.70 -22.19
N GLY A 246 -4.41 -10.38 -21.04
CA GLY A 246 -4.53 -11.83 -20.99
C GLY A 246 -5.57 -12.33 -19.99
N ASN A 247 -5.31 -13.53 -19.47
CA ASN A 247 -6.17 -14.15 -18.48
C ASN A 247 -5.79 -13.69 -17.06
N HIS A 248 -6.50 -12.68 -16.56
CA HIS A 248 -6.30 -12.15 -15.21
C HIS A 248 -6.56 -13.19 -14.09
N LYS A 249 -7.31 -14.27 -14.36
CA LYS A 249 -7.63 -15.31 -13.36
C LYS A 249 -6.40 -16.04 -12.82
N LYS A 250 -5.25 -15.98 -13.52
CA LYS A 250 -3.98 -16.60 -13.08
C LYS A 250 -3.50 -16.10 -11.71
N LEU A 251 -3.82 -14.87 -11.34
CA LEU A 251 -3.43 -14.27 -10.06
C LEU A 251 -4.46 -14.48 -8.94
N TRP A 252 -5.65 -14.95 -9.28
CA TRP A 252 -6.77 -15.06 -8.36
C TRP A 252 -6.94 -16.52 -7.92
N ASN A 253 -7.09 -16.69 -6.62
CA ASN A 253 -7.16 -18.01 -5.99
C ASN A 253 -8.57 -18.55 -5.88
N GLN A 254 -8.65 -19.86 -5.67
CA GLN A 254 -9.84 -20.48 -5.10
C GLN A 254 -9.91 -20.20 -3.58
N PRO A 255 -11.11 -20.21 -2.99
CA PRO A 255 -11.28 -20.09 -1.54
C PRO A 255 -10.39 -21.09 -0.78
N GLY A 256 -9.61 -20.61 0.19
CA GLY A 256 -8.73 -21.43 1.03
C GLY A 256 -7.27 -21.54 0.57
N GLU A 257 -6.92 -21.09 -0.65
CA GLU A 257 -5.53 -21.06 -1.11
C GLU A 257 -4.75 -19.81 -0.65
N VAL A 258 -3.43 -19.96 -0.46
CA VAL A 258 -2.52 -18.85 -0.14
C VAL A 258 -2.44 -17.86 -1.30
N GLU A 259 -2.71 -16.58 -1.02
CA GLU A 259 -2.77 -15.48 -1.99
C GLU A 259 -1.60 -15.48 -2.98
N LYS A 260 -1.89 -15.56 -4.30
CA LYS A 260 -0.88 -15.57 -5.37
C LYS A 260 -0.48 -14.17 -5.83
N HIS A 261 -1.31 -13.17 -5.60
CA HIS A 261 -1.09 -11.80 -6.08
C HIS A 261 -0.12 -10.99 -5.20
N VAL A 262 0.15 -11.45 -3.97
CA VAL A 262 0.97 -10.74 -2.98
C VAL A 262 1.70 -11.73 -2.06
N ASP A 263 2.97 -11.48 -1.74
CA ASP A 263 3.62 -12.14 -0.59
C ASP A 263 3.06 -11.51 0.70
N ARG A 264 2.03 -12.15 1.26
CA ARG A 264 1.34 -11.64 2.45
C ARG A 264 2.26 -11.50 3.66
N SER A 265 3.24 -12.40 3.83
CA SER A 265 4.21 -12.31 4.93
C SER A 265 5.08 -11.07 4.79
N MET A 266 5.57 -10.78 3.57
CA MET A 266 6.31 -9.56 3.27
C MET A 266 5.46 -8.30 3.42
N ASN A 267 4.20 -8.35 2.99
CA ASN A 267 3.28 -7.24 3.06
C ASN A 267 3.05 -6.80 4.51
N VAL A 268 2.78 -7.76 5.41
CA VAL A 268 2.62 -7.55 6.86
C VAL A 268 3.92 -7.02 7.50
N TRP A 269 5.08 -7.57 7.10
CA TRP A 269 6.38 -7.07 7.58
C TRP A 269 6.64 -5.61 7.12
N GLY A 270 6.32 -5.29 5.88
CA GLY A 270 6.50 -3.95 5.30
C GLY A 270 5.58 -2.90 5.93
N SER A 271 4.32 -3.24 6.18
CA SER A 271 3.34 -2.31 6.77
C SER A 271 3.70 -1.93 8.20
N GLY A 272 4.22 -2.86 9.01
CA GLY A 272 4.61 -2.60 10.40
C GLY A 272 5.61 -1.45 10.58
N GLY A 273 6.49 -1.20 9.59
CA GLY A 273 7.43 -0.07 9.63
C GLY A 273 6.80 1.31 9.42
N ALA A 274 5.68 1.40 8.71
CA ALA A 274 4.96 2.65 8.49
C ALA A 274 4.13 3.08 9.71
N HIS A 275 3.74 2.11 10.54
CA HIS A 275 2.75 2.30 11.61
C HIS A 275 3.21 3.24 12.74
N HIS A 276 4.53 3.34 13.03
CA HIS A 276 5.00 4.13 14.18
C HIS A 276 4.64 5.62 14.11
N THR A 277 4.54 6.21 12.91
CA THR A 277 4.13 7.62 12.76
C THR A 277 2.63 7.78 12.98
N TYR A 278 1.84 6.82 12.52
CA TYR A 278 0.38 6.82 12.66
C TYR A 278 -0.05 6.52 14.10
N PHE A 279 0.69 5.64 14.79
CA PHE A 279 0.43 5.27 16.18
C PHE A 279 0.37 6.49 17.10
N LYS A 280 1.27 7.47 16.96
CA LYS A 280 1.20 8.69 17.80
C LYS A 280 -0.15 9.41 17.74
N LYS A 281 -0.81 9.38 16.58
CA LYS A 281 -2.13 9.99 16.38
C LYS A 281 -3.27 9.09 16.81
N ILE A 282 -3.11 7.77 16.69
CA ILE A 282 -4.01 6.81 17.32
C ILE A 282 -3.97 6.99 18.85
N ASP A 283 -2.77 7.20 19.41
CA ASP A 283 -2.56 7.31 20.84
C ASP A 283 -3.36 8.46 21.45
N GLU A 284 -3.33 9.63 20.80
CA GLU A 284 -4.12 10.81 21.20
C GLU A 284 -5.60 10.46 21.34
N ILE A 285 -6.19 9.79 20.35
CA ILE A 285 -7.62 9.39 20.36
C ILE A 285 -7.92 8.40 21.50
N ILE A 286 -7.05 7.40 21.69
CA ILE A 286 -7.24 6.39 22.73
C ILE A 286 -7.13 7.00 24.12
N ILE A 287 -6.13 7.86 24.34
CA ILE A 287 -5.94 8.57 25.62
C ILE A 287 -7.16 9.42 25.93
N ASP A 288 -7.66 10.19 24.97
CA ASP A 288 -8.81 11.08 25.16
C ASP A 288 -10.06 10.30 25.56
N LEU A 289 -10.37 9.19 24.88
CA LEU A 289 -11.55 8.37 25.17
C LEU A 289 -11.47 7.62 26.51
N PHE A 290 -10.30 7.07 26.86
CA PHE A 290 -10.13 6.26 28.07
C PHE A 290 -9.69 7.08 29.30
N ASN A 291 -9.63 8.41 29.17
CA ASN A 291 -9.53 9.37 30.28
C ASN A 291 -10.85 10.06 30.63
N LEU A 292 -11.92 9.84 29.86
CA LEU A 292 -13.27 10.31 30.22
C LEU A 292 -13.72 9.70 31.56
N PRO A 293 -14.73 10.29 32.24
CA PRO A 293 -15.41 9.62 33.36
C PRO A 293 -15.83 8.19 32.98
N ILE A 294 -15.67 7.24 33.90
CA ILE A 294 -15.74 5.79 33.62
C ILE A 294 -17.04 5.37 32.91
N GLU A 295 -18.16 5.99 33.28
CA GLU A 295 -19.49 5.76 32.72
C GLU A 295 -19.65 6.26 31.28
N LYS A 296 -18.75 7.14 30.82
CA LYS A 296 -18.69 7.68 29.46
C LYS A 296 -17.62 7.01 28.59
N GLN A 297 -16.83 6.10 29.15
CA GLN A 297 -15.80 5.37 28.39
C GLN A 297 -16.41 4.19 27.64
N PRO A 298 -15.76 3.73 26.55
CA PRO A 298 -16.05 2.41 25.98
C PRO A 298 -15.90 1.29 27.02
N LYS A 299 -16.71 0.24 26.92
CA LYS A 299 -16.49 -0.99 27.73
C LYS A 299 -15.19 -1.70 27.34
N GLY A 300 -14.70 -1.43 26.14
CA GLY A 300 -13.42 -1.87 25.62
C GLY A 300 -13.31 -1.50 24.15
N PHE A 301 -12.55 -2.27 23.37
CA PHE A 301 -12.36 -2.00 21.95
C PHE A 301 -12.33 -3.29 21.14
N ILE A 302 -12.62 -3.16 19.85
CA ILE A 302 -12.54 -4.24 18.88
C ILE A 302 -11.71 -3.79 17.69
N ASP A 303 -10.71 -4.59 17.31
CA ASP A 303 -9.90 -4.40 16.10
C ASP A 303 -10.41 -5.32 14.98
N ILE A 304 -10.98 -4.74 13.92
CA ILE A 304 -11.48 -5.48 12.76
C ILE A 304 -10.39 -5.54 11.68
N GLY A 305 -10.08 -6.75 11.22
CA GLY A 305 -8.89 -7.05 10.43
C GLY A 305 -7.63 -7.05 11.29
N CYS A 306 -7.71 -7.66 12.48
CA CYS A 306 -6.66 -7.61 13.50
C CYS A 306 -5.30 -8.19 13.06
N GLY A 307 -5.23 -8.96 11.98
CA GLY A 307 -3.96 -9.38 11.38
C GLY A 307 -3.12 -10.22 12.35
N ASN A 308 -2.02 -9.66 12.85
CA ASN A 308 -1.15 -10.33 13.83
C ASN A 308 -1.35 -9.85 15.28
N GLY A 309 -2.35 -9.00 15.55
CA GLY A 309 -2.67 -8.50 16.89
C GLY A 309 -1.76 -7.38 17.41
N LYS A 310 -0.83 -6.84 16.61
CA LYS A 310 0.09 -5.79 17.08
C LYS A 310 -0.59 -4.47 17.44
N LEU A 311 -1.67 -4.10 16.74
CA LEU A 311 -2.45 -2.91 17.09
C LEU A 311 -3.20 -3.11 18.42
N ILE A 312 -3.70 -4.32 18.68
CA ILE A 312 -4.34 -4.69 19.94
C ILE A 312 -3.36 -4.57 21.10
N GLU A 313 -2.15 -5.15 20.95
CA GLU A 313 -1.07 -5.04 21.95
C GLU A 313 -0.75 -3.57 22.26
N HIS A 314 -0.57 -2.77 21.21
CA HIS A 314 -0.27 -1.34 21.33
C HIS A 314 -1.37 -0.55 22.04
N ILE A 315 -2.64 -0.70 21.63
CA ILE A 315 -3.77 0.00 22.26
C ILE A 315 -3.94 -0.44 23.71
N PHE A 316 -3.80 -1.74 23.99
CA PHE A 316 -3.88 -2.26 25.36
C PHE A 316 -2.81 -1.65 26.26
N ASP A 317 -1.53 -1.70 25.86
CA ASP A 317 -0.43 -1.13 26.63
C ASP A 317 -0.64 0.37 26.88
N LEU A 318 -1.12 1.09 25.86
CA LEU A 318 -1.43 2.50 26.00
C LEU A 318 -2.52 2.74 27.05
N ILE A 319 -3.63 2.01 27.00
CA ILE A 319 -4.71 2.14 27.99
C ILE A 319 -4.17 1.78 29.39
N TYR A 320 -3.48 0.64 29.51
CA TYR A 320 -2.98 0.12 30.77
C TYR A 320 -2.00 1.09 31.47
N TYR A 321 -1.03 1.61 30.73
CA TYR A 321 0.05 2.42 31.31
C TYR A 321 -0.19 3.95 31.26
N LYS A 322 -1.08 4.45 30.40
CA LYS A 322 -1.18 5.90 30.09
C LYS A 322 -2.56 6.51 30.26
N THR A 323 -3.55 5.79 30.80
CA THR A 323 -4.92 6.33 30.97
C THR A 323 -5.48 6.14 32.38
N GLU A 324 -6.52 6.91 32.73
CA GLU A 324 -7.27 6.75 33.98
C GLU A 324 -7.99 5.41 34.03
N ARG A 325 -8.42 4.86 32.88
CA ARG A 325 -8.97 3.49 32.81
C ARG A 325 -7.97 2.44 33.28
N GLY A 326 -6.70 2.57 32.89
CA GLY A 326 -5.62 1.67 33.27
C GLY A 326 -5.49 1.49 34.79
N LYS A 327 -5.73 2.56 35.57
CA LYS A 327 -5.69 2.54 37.04
C LYS A 327 -6.89 1.84 37.70
N GLN A 328 -7.91 1.48 36.93
CA GLN A 328 -9.20 0.99 37.45
C GLN A 328 -9.63 -0.34 36.82
N LEU A 329 -8.74 -1.06 36.12
CA LEU A 329 -9.07 -2.27 35.38
C LEU A 329 -9.58 -3.43 36.26
N GLU A 330 -9.20 -3.46 37.55
CA GLU A 330 -9.74 -4.45 38.49
C GLU A 330 -11.26 -4.30 38.70
N LYS A 331 -11.74 -3.06 38.80
CA LYS A 331 -13.17 -2.75 39.01
C LYS A 331 -13.92 -2.60 37.69
N ASN A 332 -13.24 -2.13 36.66
CA ASN A 332 -13.81 -1.81 35.35
C ASN A 332 -12.94 -2.46 34.25
N PRO A 333 -12.99 -3.80 34.08
CA PRO A 333 -12.15 -4.49 33.10
C PRO A 333 -12.48 -4.06 31.66
N LEU A 334 -11.50 -4.20 30.76
CA LEU A 334 -11.71 -3.99 29.32
C LEU A 334 -12.24 -5.26 28.67
N PHE A 335 -13.20 -5.10 27.76
CA PHE A 335 -13.58 -6.15 26.82
C PHE A 335 -12.86 -5.96 25.48
N ILE A 336 -11.86 -6.79 25.18
CA ILE A 336 -10.97 -6.63 24.02
C ILE A 336 -11.23 -7.75 23.00
N VAL A 337 -11.38 -7.40 21.73
CA VAL A 337 -11.59 -8.38 20.65
C VAL A 337 -10.69 -8.09 19.45
N GLY A 338 -9.95 -9.10 19.00
CA GLY A 338 -9.42 -9.16 17.64
C GLY A 338 -10.38 -9.89 16.72
N SER A 339 -10.82 -9.25 15.64
CA SER A 339 -11.71 -9.83 14.64
C SER A 339 -11.01 -9.93 13.29
N ASP A 340 -11.15 -11.07 12.62
CA ASP A 340 -10.62 -11.27 11.28
C ASP A 340 -11.45 -12.33 10.54
N PHE A 341 -11.50 -12.24 9.21
CA PHE A 341 -12.15 -13.23 8.35
C PHE A 341 -11.19 -14.36 7.98
N ASN A 342 -9.88 -14.18 8.23
CA ASN A 342 -8.85 -15.18 8.01
C ASN A 342 -8.47 -15.88 9.32
N TYR A 343 -8.70 -17.19 9.41
CA TYR A 343 -8.35 -17.98 10.59
C TYR A 343 -6.85 -17.96 10.93
N LYS A 344 -5.95 -17.89 9.94
CA LYS A 344 -4.50 -17.78 10.20
C LYS A 344 -4.13 -16.47 10.89
N ALA A 345 -4.81 -15.37 10.55
CA ALA A 345 -4.65 -14.09 11.23
C ALA A 345 -5.15 -14.18 12.69
N LEU A 346 -6.30 -14.83 12.91
CA LEU A 346 -6.79 -15.08 14.28
C LEU A 346 -5.81 -15.90 15.12
N GLU A 347 -5.18 -16.94 14.56
CA GLU A 347 -4.15 -17.71 15.28
C GLU A 347 -2.89 -16.87 15.57
N ALA A 348 -2.37 -16.11 14.60
CA ALA A 348 -1.25 -15.20 14.84
C ALA A 348 -1.58 -14.13 15.90
N THR A 349 -2.82 -13.63 15.90
CA THR A 349 -3.31 -12.69 16.91
C THR A 349 -3.34 -13.34 18.29
N LYS A 350 -3.83 -14.58 18.41
CA LYS A 350 -3.80 -15.34 19.68
C LYS A 350 -2.39 -15.53 20.22
N GLU A 351 -1.43 -15.85 19.36
CA GLU A 351 -0.02 -15.99 19.77
C GLU A 351 0.53 -14.68 20.32
N THR A 352 0.30 -13.56 19.63
CA THR A 352 0.74 -12.22 20.07
C THR A 352 0.13 -11.83 21.41
N ILE A 353 -1.19 -11.91 21.56
CA ILE A 353 -1.87 -11.49 22.82
C ILE A 353 -1.52 -12.42 23.99
N THR A 354 -1.33 -13.73 23.75
CA THR A 354 -0.90 -14.67 24.80
C THR A 354 0.51 -14.36 25.25
N LYS A 355 1.42 -14.08 24.31
CA LYS A 355 2.81 -13.72 24.61
C LYS A 355 2.92 -12.40 25.36
N ALA A 356 2.01 -11.46 25.11
CA ALA A 356 1.93 -10.16 25.77
C ALA A 356 1.11 -10.18 27.08
N ASP A 357 0.58 -11.33 27.51
CA ASP A 357 -0.27 -11.48 28.70
C ASP A 357 -1.53 -10.58 28.68
N ILE A 358 -2.17 -10.48 27.51
CA ILE A 358 -3.36 -9.67 27.28
C ILE A 358 -4.60 -10.58 27.24
N TRP A 359 -5.61 -10.30 28.06
CA TRP A 359 -6.88 -11.06 28.13
C TRP A 359 -7.85 -10.77 26.97
N ALA A 360 -7.33 -10.55 25.76
CA ALA A 360 -8.13 -10.32 24.57
C ALA A 360 -8.77 -11.61 24.04
N LYS A 361 -9.92 -11.47 23.40
CA LYS A 361 -10.62 -12.58 22.72
C LYS A 361 -10.43 -12.46 21.22
N THR A 362 -10.61 -13.57 20.51
CA THR A 362 -10.69 -13.57 19.04
C THR A 362 -12.08 -13.97 18.55
N ALA A 363 -12.52 -13.35 17.47
CA ALA A 363 -13.79 -13.64 16.83
C ALA A 363 -13.64 -13.67 15.30
N PHE A 364 -14.34 -14.59 14.64
CA PHE A 364 -14.47 -14.52 13.19
C PHE A 364 -15.40 -13.37 12.82
N GLY A 365 -14.95 -12.49 11.92
CA GLY A 365 -15.75 -11.38 11.41
C GLY A 365 -15.24 -10.83 10.08
N ASP A 366 -16.17 -10.59 9.16
CA ASP A 366 -15.92 -9.91 7.88
C ASP A 366 -16.32 -8.44 8.01
N ILE A 367 -15.44 -7.53 7.59
CA ILE A 367 -15.72 -6.09 7.59
C ILE A 367 -16.99 -5.75 6.77
N SER A 368 -17.36 -6.60 5.82
CA SER A 368 -18.51 -6.42 4.92
C SER A 368 -19.86 -6.81 5.57
N ASP A 369 -19.82 -7.47 6.74
CA ASP A 369 -20.99 -7.96 7.49
C ASP A 369 -20.87 -7.70 9.01
N PRO A 370 -20.97 -6.42 9.45
CA PRO A 370 -20.96 -6.07 10.86
C PRO A 370 -22.15 -6.66 11.64
N LYS A 371 -23.26 -7.01 10.96
CA LYS A 371 -24.44 -7.60 11.60
C LYS A 371 -24.14 -8.98 12.17
N SER A 372 -23.49 -9.84 11.38
CA SER A 372 -23.08 -11.17 11.85
C SER A 372 -22.04 -11.09 12.96
N LEU A 373 -21.11 -10.14 12.89
CA LEU A 373 -20.12 -9.91 13.96
C LEU A 373 -20.82 -9.48 15.26
N ALA A 374 -21.71 -8.49 15.20
CA ALA A 374 -22.45 -8.00 16.36
C ALA A 374 -23.27 -9.11 17.02
N LYS A 375 -24.01 -9.91 16.22
CA LYS A 375 -24.77 -11.07 16.71
C LYS A 375 -23.88 -12.07 17.45
N ARG A 376 -22.72 -12.41 16.87
CA ARG A 376 -21.77 -13.36 17.46
C ARG A 376 -21.22 -12.87 18.79
N LEU A 377 -20.91 -11.58 18.90
CA LEU A 377 -20.42 -10.98 20.15
C LEU A 377 -21.48 -11.00 21.25
N ASP A 378 -22.72 -10.66 20.92
CA ASP A 378 -23.83 -10.65 21.87
C ASP A 378 -24.13 -12.08 22.36
N GLU A 379 -24.27 -13.05 21.45
CA GLU A 379 -24.58 -14.45 21.81
C GLU A 379 -23.47 -15.11 22.64
N LYS A 380 -22.21 -14.86 22.32
CA LYS A 380 -21.08 -15.55 22.96
C LYS A 380 -20.59 -14.85 24.23
N HIS A 381 -20.77 -13.54 24.32
CA HIS A 381 -20.12 -12.71 25.33
C HIS A 381 -21.02 -11.68 25.98
N GLN A 382 -22.30 -11.58 25.59
CA GLN A 382 -23.26 -10.61 26.12
C GLN A 382 -22.74 -9.17 26.01
N ILE A 383 -22.00 -8.89 24.94
CA ILE A 383 -21.43 -7.57 24.65
C ILE A 383 -21.99 -7.08 23.32
N LYS A 384 -22.52 -5.85 23.33
CA LYS A 384 -22.99 -5.19 22.12
C LYS A 384 -21.82 -4.56 21.40
N LEU A 385 -21.77 -4.68 20.07
CA LEU A 385 -20.73 -4.05 19.26
C LEU A 385 -20.70 -2.52 19.42
N GLU A 386 -21.86 -1.90 19.63
CA GLU A 386 -21.99 -0.45 19.93
C GLU A 386 -21.38 -0.03 21.28
N ASP A 387 -21.15 -0.96 22.21
CA ASP A 387 -20.56 -0.64 23.52
C ASP A 387 -19.01 -0.61 23.48
N LEU A 388 -18.42 -0.93 22.32
CA LEU A 388 -16.97 -0.96 22.10
C LEU A 388 -16.56 0.20 21.19
N LEU A 389 -15.33 0.70 21.40
CA LEU A 389 -14.67 1.48 20.38
C LEU A 389 -14.35 0.54 19.21
N ASN A 390 -14.90 0.83 18.04
CA ASN A 390 -14.59 0.08 16.83
C ASN A 390 -13.28 0.63 16.25
N VAL A 391 -12.34 -0.25 15.94
CA VAL A 391 -11.01 0.10 15.44
C VAL A 391 -10.74 -0.71 14.17
N ARG A 392 -10.19 -0.08 13.14
CA ARG A 392 -9.59 -0.79 12.00
C ARG A 392 -8.56 0.08 11.28
N SER A 393 -7.52 -0.56 10.75
CA SER A 393 -6.47 0.12 10.01
C SER A 393 -6.29 -0.50 8.62
N PHE A 394 -6.34 0.33 7.58
CA PHE A 394 -6.07 -0.02 6.19
C PHE A 394 -6.91 -1.18 5.68
N LEU A 395 -8.24 -1.16 5.96
CA LEU A 395 -9.12 -2.29 5.69
C LEU A 395 -10.33 -1.97 4.80
N ASP A 396 -10.97 -0.80 4.93
CA ASP A 396 -12.20 -0.53 4.17
C ASP A 396 -11.93 -0.52 2.66
N HIS A 397 -10.77 -0.03 2.21
CA HIS A 397 -10.38 -0.13 0.79
C HIS A 397 -10.16 -1.57 0.31
N ASN A 398 -9.89 -2.53 1.19
CA ASN A 398 -9.67 -3.94 0.88
C ASN A 398 -10.91 -4.82 1.19
N ARG A 399 -12.07 -4.19 1.40
CA ARG A 399 -13.34 -4.91 1.60
C ARG A 399 -13.71 -5.74 0.36
N ILE A 400 -14.49 -6.80 0.58
CA ILE A 400 -15.05 -7.58 -0.52
C ILE A 400 -16.01 -6.69 -1.32
N TYR A 401 -15.74 -6.51 -2.60
CA TYR A 401 -16.62 -5.73 -3.47
C TYR A 401 -17.94 -6.44 -3.73
N THR A 402 -19.02 -5.69 -3.56
CA THR A 402 -20.36 -6.06 -4.01
C THR A 402 -20.93 -4.91 -4.83
N PRO A 403 -21.62 -5.16 -5.94
CA PRO A 403 -22.32 -4.11 -6.66
C PRO A 403 -23.24 -3.31 -5.73
N ALA A 404 -23.26 -1.98 -5.91
CA ALA A 404 -24.17 -1.11 -5.17
C ALA A 404 -25.63 -1.48 -5.48
N THR A 405 -26.47 -1.48 -4.44
CA THR A 405 -27.90 -1.77 -4.56
C THR A 405 -28.70 -0.56 -5.01
N GLN A 406 -28.20 0.64 -4.73
CA GLN A 406 -28.82 1.90 -5.13
C GLN A 406 -27.97 2.63 -6.18
N LYS A 407 -28.58 3.56 -6.91
CA LYS A 407 -27.83 4.50 -7.74
C LYS A 407 -27.38 5.68 -6.89
N ILE A 408 -26.16 6.15 -7.14
CA ILE A 408 -25.68 7.38 -6.51
C ILE A 408 -26.58 8.56 -6.94
N LYS A 409 -26.97 9.40 -5.98
CA LYS A 409 -27.75 10.61 -6.28
C LYS A 409 -26.87 11.73 -6.85
N ARG A 410 -25.60 11.74 -6.47
CA ARG A 410 -24.61 12.77 -6.81
C ARG A 410 -23.51 12.18 -7.67
N ILE A 411 -23.05 12.93 -8.68
CA ILE A 411 -21.89 12.52 -9.47
C ILE A 411 -20.65 12.54 -8.57
N SER A 412 -19.92 11.43 -8.56
CA SER A 412 -18.65 11.26 -7.88
C SER A 412 -17.61 12.20 -8.46
N LYS A 413 -16.81 12.81 -7.57
CA LYS A 413 -15.65 13.61 -7.96
C LYS A 413 -14.36 12.78 -7.99
N SER A 414 -14.46 11.48 -7.74
CA SER A 414 -13.30 10.59 -7.73
C SER A 414 -12.71 10.47 -9.12
N THR A 415 -11.39 10.55 -9.19
CA THR A 415 -10.58 10.31 -10.38
C THR A 415 -10.00 8.89 -10.43
N ALA A 416 -10.14 8.16 -9.33
CA ALA A 416 -9.54 6.85 -9.09
C ALA A 416 -9.84 5.82 -10.19
N ALA A 417 -8.97 4.81 -10.32
CA ALA A 417 -9.15 3.71 -11.25
C ALA A 417 -9.59 2.45 -10.48
N PHE A 418 -10.87 2.10 -10.59
CA PHE A 418 -11.43 0.94 -9.91
C PHE A 418 -11.58 -0.25 -10.85
N CYS A 419 -11.16 -1.42 -10.36
CA CYS A 419 -11.22 -2.68 -11.08
C CYS A 419 -11.77 -3.78 -10.16
N HIS A 420 -12.57 -4.67 -10.74
CA HIS A 420 -12.86 -5.96 -10.12
C HIS A 420 -12.82 -7.03 -11.20
N LYS A 421 -11.86 -7.95 -11.09
CA LYS A 421 -11.69 -9.10 -11.97
C LYS A 421 -11.65 -8.68 -13.45
N GLY A 422 -10.82 -7.69 -13.76
CA GLY A 422 -10.62 -7.16 -15.11
C GLY A 422 -11.70 -6.21 -15.62
N LYS A 423 -12.83 -6.10 -14.92
CA LYS A 423 -13.91 -5.17 -15.27
C LYS A 423 -13.70 -3.84 -14.57
N ARG A 424 -13.94 -2.75 -15.30
CA ARG A 424 -13.96 -1.41 -14.72
C ARG A 424 -15.19 -1.25 -13.84
N ILE A 425 -15.00 -0.68 -12.65
CA ILE A 425 -16.08 -0.17 -11.81
C ILE A 425 -16.15 1.35 -12.03
N GLU A 426 -17.34 1.88 -12.29
CA GLU A 426 -17.55 3.32 -12.40
C GLU A 426 -17.35 4.01 -11.05
N ASN A 427 -16.77 5.21 -11.05
CA ASN A 427 -16.49 5.97 -9.82
C ASN A 427 -17.76 6.23 -8.99
N ASN A 428 -18.87 6.53 -9.66
CA ASN A 428 -20.21 6.65 -9.07
C ASN A 428 -20.64 5.37 -8.35
N ALA A 429 -20.47 4.21 -9.00
CA ALA A 429 -20.86 2.93 -8.44
C ALA A 429 -19.99 2.55 -7.24
N LEU A 430 -18.69 2.85 -7.28
CA LEU A 430 -17.82 2.56 -6.14
C LEU A 430 -18.09 3.49 -4.94
N GLN A 431 -18.27 4.79 -5.16
CA GLN A 431 -18.57 5.71 -4.05
C GLN A 431 -19.91 5.35 -3.39
N GLN A 432 -20.91 4.94 -4.18
CA GLN A 432 -22.17 4.42 -3.64
C GLN A 432 -21.98 3.09 -2.89
N ASN A 433 -21.14 2.17 -3.39
CA ASN A 433 -20.78 0.96 -2.66
C ASN A 433 -20.11 1.27 -1.31
N LEU A 434 -19.25 2.29 -1.24
CA LEU A 434 -18.62 2.72 0.01
C LEU A 434 -19.64 3.31 0.99
N LYS A 435 -20.59 4.11 0.50
CA LYS A 435 -21.70 4.61 1.32
C LYS A 435 -22.51 3.46 1.93
N GLU A 436 -22.94 2.51 1.10
CA GLU A 436 -23.69 1.33 1.56
C GLU A 436 -22.89 0.47 2.55
N HIS A 437 -21.56 0.43 2.40
CA HIS A 437 -20.68 -0.19 3.38
C HIS A 437 -20.74 0.55 4.74
N PHE A 438 -20.63 1.88 4.75
CA PHE A 438 -20.76 2.66 5.99
C PHE A 438 -22.16 2.58 6.60
N GLU A 439 -23.23 2.54 5.81
CA GLU A 439 -24.61 2.37 6.29
C GLU A 439 -24.79 1.05 7.07
N LYS A 440 -24.10 -0.03 6.68
CA LYS A 440 -24.11 -1.29 7.44
C LYS A 440 -23.45 -1.14 8.80
N TRP A 441 -22.41 -0.30 8.90
CA TRP A 441 -21.66 -0.07 10.12
C TRP A 441 -22.32 0.94 11.06
N GLN A 442 -22.95 1.98 10.53
CA GLN A 442 -23.47 3.12 11.30
C GLN A 442 -24.29 2.73 12.54
N PRO A 443 -25.19 1.71 12.53
CA PRO A 443 -25.94 1.32 13.72
C PRO A 443 -25.07 0.92 14.91
N TYR A 444 -23.84 0.45 14.65
CA TYR A 444 -22.90 -0.04 15.67
C TYR A 444 -21.87 1.02 16.10
N LEU A 445 -21.90 2.21 15.50
CA LEU A 445 -20.91 3.27 15.75
C LEU A 445 -21.47 4.43 16.59
N LYS A 446 -22.72 4.33 17.05
CA LYS A 446 -23.46 5.44 17.68
C LYS A 446 -22.93 5.95 19.02
N LYS A 447 -22.21 5.13 19.80
CA LYS A 447 -21.76 5.55 21.15
C LYS A 447 -20.32 6.04 21.17
N TYR A 448 -19.42 5.23 20.64
CA TYR A 448 -17.98 5.48 20.73
C TYR A 448 -17.31 5.72 19.38
N GLY A 449 -18.06 5.55 18.29
CA GLY A 449 -17.58 5.76 16.93
C GLY A 449 -16.65 4.65 16.43
N LEU A 450 -15.94 5.01 15.37
CA LEU A 450 -14.98 4.20 14.64
C LEU A 450 -13.65 4.94 14.55
N LEU A 451 -12.63 4.43 15.23
CA LEU A 451 -11.25 4.80 14.96
C LEU A 451 -10.79 4.09 13.68
N ILE A 452 -10.51 4.86 12.64
CA ILE A 452 -10.12 4.35 11.33
C ILE A 452 -8.84 5.01 10.84
N VAL A 453 -7.88 4.18 10.46
CA VAL A 453 -6.72 4.60 9.65
C VAL A 453 -6.97 4.12 8.23
N GLU A 454 -6.94 5.01 7.25
CA GLU A 454 -7.26 4.62 5.87
C GLU A 454 -6.29 5.20 4.83
N LEU A 455 -6.04 4.41 3.80
CA LEU A 455 -5.26 4.76 2.62
C LEU A 455 -6.17 5.40 1.56
N HIS A 456 -5.68 6.47 0.97
CA HIS A 456 -6.40 7.27 -0.03
C HIS A 456 -5.55 7.47 -1.27
N THR A 457 -6.24 7.64 -2.38
CA THR A 457 -5.64 8.13 -3.61
C THR A 457 -5.78 9.66 -3.74
N ILE A 458 -5.14 10.26 -4.74
CA ILE A 458 -5.25 11.69 -5.07
C ILE A 458 -5.41 11.91 -6.58
N ASP A 459 -5.79 13.12 -7.00
CA ASP A 459 -5.87 13.49 -8.41
C ASP A 459 -4.52 13.22 -9.13
N PRO A 460 -4.49 12.57 -10.32
CA PRO A 460 -3.25 12.27 -11.02
C PRO A 460 -2.36 13.48 -11.31
N LYS A 461 -2.94 14.68 -11.47
CA LYS A 461 -2.16 15.92 -11.62
C LYS A 461 -1.42 16.27 -10.32
N LEU A 462 -2.07 16.09 -9.17
CA LEU A 462 -1.45 16.29 -7.87
C LEU A 462 -0.38 15.22 -7.59
N ALA A 463 -0.63 13.96 -7.99
CA ALA A 463 0.36 12.89 -7.93
C ALA A 463 1.60 13.23 -8.77
N ALA A 464 1.42 13.70 -10.01
CA ALA A 464 2.52 14.11 -10.89
C ALA A 464 3.33 15.29 -10.32
N GLN A 465 2.70 16.21 -9.58
CA GLN A 465 3.37 17.30 -8.87
C GLN A 465 4.05 16.87 -7.56
N SER A 466 3.77 15.65 -7.11
CA SER A 466 4.24 15.07 -5.86
C SER A 466 5.24 13.94 -6.04
N LEU A 467 5.77 13.73 -7.26
CA LEU A 467 6.78 12.71 -7.53
C LEU A 467 7.99 12.85 -6.61
N GLY A 468 8.32 11.75 -5.92
CA GLY A 468 9.37 11.73 -4.92
C GLY A 468 9.04 12.54 -3.64
N LYS A 469 7.77 12.80 -3.33
CA LYS A 469 7.35 13.37 -2.03
C LYS A 469 6.58 12.37 -1.18
N ASN A 470 5.95 11.38 -1.80
CA ASN A 470 5.19 10.33 -1.14
C ASN A 470 5.14 9.07 -2.04
N ALA A 471 4.53 7.99 -1.55
CA ALA A 471 4.48 6.68 -2.20
C ALA A 471 3.20 6.44 -3.05
N ILE A 472 2.49 7.51 -3.45
CA ILE A 472 1.12 7.37 -3.98
C ILE A 472 1.04 6.56 -5.27
N THR A 473 2.00 6.70 -6.18
CA THR A 473 1.97 5.94 -7.44
C THR A 473 2.13 4.45 -7.16
N ALA A 474 3.09 4.07 -6.30
CA ALA A 474 3.30 2.69 -5.92
C ALA A 474 2.07 2.09 -5.20
N TYR A 475 1.39 2.88 -4.36
CA TYR A 475 0.15 2.48 -3.69
C TYR A 475 -1.02 2.33 -4.65
N ASP A 476 -1.29 3.33 -5.51
CA ASP A 476 -2.33 3.21 -6.54
C ASP A 476 -2.10 2.00 -7.45
N ALA A 477 -0.86 1.73 -7.85
CA ALA A 477 -0.55 0.58 -8.69
C ALA A 477 -0.80 -0.74 -7.97
N SER A 478 -0.19 -0.93 -6.79
CA SER A 478 -0.34 -2.18 -6.02
C SER A 478 -1.80 -2.48 -5.69
N HIS A 479 -2.56 -1.50 -5.25
CA HIS A 479 -3.96 -1.67 -4.86
C HIS A 479 -4.89 -1.80 -6.07
N GLY A 480 -4.71 -0.96 -7.10
CA GLY A 480 -5.55 -0.99 -8.31
C GLY A 480 -5.44 -2.31 -9.09
N PHE A 481 -4.23 -2.87 -9.22
CA PHE A 481 -4.03 -4.17 -9.88
C PHE A 481 -4.43 -5.38 -9.03
N SER A 482 -4.65 -5.19 -7.73
CA SER A 482 -5.09 -6.23 -6.80
C SER A 482 -6.53 -6.05 -6.34
N ASP A 483 -7.37 -5.43 -7.16
CA ASP A 483 -8.81 -5.25 -6.91
C ASP A 483 -9.12 -4.60 -5.55
N GLN A 484 -8.30 -3.64 -5.14
CA GLN A 484 -8.50 -2.83 -3.94
C GLN A 484 -8.96 -1.40 -4.30
N TYR A 485 -9.71 -0.78 -3.39
CA TYR A 485 -10.61 0.34 -3.68
C TYR A 485 -10.24 1.61 -2.93
N ILE A 486 -8.99 2.06 -3.06
CA ILE A 486 -8.55 3.32 -2.46
C ILE A 486 -9.19 4.51 -3.21
N ILE A 487 -9.84 5.40 -2.45
CA ILE A 487 -10.59 6.54 -2.98
C ILE A 487 -10.05 7.84 -2.37
N GLU A 488 -10.19 8.96 -3.06
CA GLU A 488 -9.80 10.27 -2.56
C GLU A 488 -10.50 10.58 -1.23
N TYR A 489 -9.74 11.13 -0.28
CA TYR A 489 -10.22 11.42 1.08
C TYR A 489 -11.55 12.19 1.13
N LYS A 490 -11.72 13.18 0.25
CA LYS A 490 -12.98 13.95 0.17
C LYS A 490 -14.17 13.07 -0.21
N CYS A 491 -14.00 12.15 -1.16
CA CYS A 491 -15.08 11.23 -1.57
C CYS A 491 -15.34 10.17 -0.49
N PHE A 492 -14.30 9.74 0.24
CA PHE A 492 -14.42 8.88 1.41
C PHE A 492 -15.28 9.53 2.50
N LEU A 493 -14.97 10.77 2.89
CA LEU A 493 -15.75 11.53 3.87
C LEU A 493 -17.18 11.80 3.39
N GLU A 494 -17.37 12.12 2.11
CA GLU A 494 -18.73 12.29 1.56
C GLU A 494 -19.56 11.00 1.69
N ALA A 495 -18.97 9.84 1.41
CA ALA A 495 -19.65 8.56 1.60
C ALA A 495 -19.98 8.28 3.07
N ALA A 496 -19.10 8.65 4.00
CA ALA A 496 -19.36 8.54 5.44
C ALA A 496 -20.49 9.48 5.89
N LEU A 497 -20.45 10.75 5.47
CA LEU A 497 -21.47 11.77 5.78
C LEU A 497 -22.85 11.37 5.26
N ASP A 498 -22.90 10.90 4.01
CA ASP A 498 -24.13 10.42 3.38
C ASP A 498 -24.69 9.15 4.07
N ALA A 499 -23.86 8.41 4.81
CA ALA A 499 -24.24 7.27 5.64
C ALA A 499 -24.57 7.65 7.10
N GLY A 500 -24.54 8.94 7.44
CA GLY A 500 -24.83 9.43 8.80
C GLY A 500 -23.64 9.43 9.75
N LEU A 501 -22.40 9.40 9.23
CA LEU A 501 -21.15 9.44 10.01
C LEU A 501 -20.35 10.70 9.67
N LYS A 502 -19.73 11.34 10.66
CA LYS A 502 -18.85 12.50 10.45
C LYS A 502 -17.50 12.31 11.16
N PRO A 503 -16.41 12.90 10.66
CA PRO A 503 -15.17 12.93 11.42
C PRO A 503 -15.34 13.80 12.66
N ASP A 504 -14.87 13.31 13.79
CA ASP A 504 -14.69 14.10 15.00
C ASP A 504 -13.57 15.14 14.76
N PRO A 505 -13.87 16.46 14.80
CA PRO A 505 -12.89 17.50 14.47
C PRO A 505 -11.63 17.47 15.34
N ALA A 506 -11.71 16.94 16.57
CA ALA A 506 -10.55 16.80 17.45
C ALA A 506 -9.62 15.64 17.05
N HIS A 507 -10.15 14.68 16.29
CA HIS A 507 -9.52 13.39 16.00
C HIS A 507 -9.39 13.13 14.49
N GLU A 508 -9.22 14.19 13.69
CA GLU A 508 -8.96 14.12 12.25
C GLU A 508 -7.51 14.50 11.93
N HIS A 509 -6.77 13.58 11.31
CA HIS A 509 -5.39 13.80 10.89
C HIS A 509 -5.13 13.27 9.48
N LEU A 510 -4.40 14.04 8.68
CA LEU A 510 -4.11 13.75 7.28
C LEU A 510 -2.60 13.75 7.01
N PHE A 511 -2.15 12.77 6.23
CA PHE A 511 -0.74 12.58 5.89
C PHE A 511 -0.53 12.50 4.37
N PRO A 512 0.59 13.06 3.85
CA PRO A 512 1.53 13.93 4.55
C PRO A 512 0.97 15.34 4.83
N SER A 513 -0.10 15.76 4.15
CA SER A 513 -0.72 17.08 4.33
C SER A 513 -2.21 17.07 3.93
N LYS A 514 -2.92 18.18 4.19
CA LYS A 514 -4.34 18.34 3.81
C LYS A 514 -4.55 18.46 2.30
N GLU A 515 -3.55 18.93 1.57
CA GLU A 515 -3.60 19.14 0.11
C GLU A 515 -3.38 17.83 -0.66
N THR A 516 -2.60 16.90 -0.10
CA THR A 516 -2.27 15.61 -0.72
C THR A 516 -2.45 14.45 0.24
N PRO A 517 -3.64 14.26 0.84
CA PRO A 517 -3.86 13.25 1.86
C PRO A 517 -3.86 11.87 1.21
N ILE A 518 -2.80 11.10 1.43
CA ILE A 518 -2.70 9.70 1.02
C ILE A 518 -3.01 8.75 2.18
N VAL A 519 -2.94 9.21 3.43
CA VAL A 519 -3.41 8.46 4.60
C VAL A 519 -4.22 9.41 5.48
N SER A 520 -5.32 8.92 6.03
CA SER A 520 -6.09 9.60 7.06
C SER A 520 -6.16 8.77 8.34
N ILE A 521 -6.30 9.45 9.47
CA ILE A 521 -6.66 8.88 10.76
C ILE A 521 -7.86 9.68 11.23
N ASN A 522 -8.97 9.00 11.48
CA ASN A 522 -10.23 9.61 11.88
C ASN A 522 -10.82 8.86 13.06
N ARG A 523 -11.52 9.58 13.94
CA ARG A 523 -12.64 9.00 14.69
C ARG A 523 -13.94 9.40 14.00
N LEU A 524 -14.58 8.47 13.29
CA LEU A 524 -15.90 8.69 12.71
C LEU A 524 -16.96 8.46 13.78
N ILE A 525 -17.83 9.45 13.99
CA ILE A 525 -18.92 9.42 14.97
C ILE A 525 -20.27 9.59 14.28
N ASP A 526 -21.34 9.30 15.02
CA ASP A 526 -22.69 9.54 14.51
C ASP A 526 -22.89 11.02 14.20
N SER A 527 -23.56 11.32 13.09
CA SER A 527 -23.80 12.70 12.66
C SER A 527 -24.74 13.46 13.58
N THR A 528 -25.58 12.76 14.36
CA THR A 528 -26.55 13.35 15.31
C THR A 528 -25.95 13.71 16.67
N ASP A 529 -24.76 13.18 17.01
CA ASP A 529 -23.98 13.55 18.19
C ASP A 529 -23.20 14.86 17.97
#